data_AF-A0A6P1BXW5-F1
#
_entry.id   AF-A0A6P1BXW5-F1
#
_cell.length_a   1.000
_cell.length_b   1.000
_cell.length_c   1.000
_cell.angle_alpha   90.00
_cell.angle_beta   90.00
_cell.angle_gamma   90.00
#
_symmetry.space_group_name_H-M   'P 1'
#
loop_
_entity.id
_entity.type
_entity.pdbx_description
1 polymer ?
#
loop_
_entity_poly.entity_id
_entity_poly.type
_entity_poly.pdbx_seq_one_letter_code
_entity_poly.pdbx_strand_id
1 'polypeptide(L)'
;FENDVDALLQMRRLIDFLPSNNTDGVPEWPSFDDIGRVDMSLDTLIPDNPNKPYDMKELILKVVDEGDFFEISETFAKNIVTGF
;
A
#
# COMPACT_ATOMS: atom_id res chain seq x y z
N PHE A 1 -11.35 4.21 12.56
CA PHE A 1 -11.61 5.62 12.22
C PHE A 1 -11.94 6.36 13.50
N GLU A 2 -11.39 7.55 13.63
CA GLU A 2 -11.53 8.34 14.86
C GLU A 2 -12.87 9.08 14.92
N ASN A 3 -13.47 9.38 13.77
CA ASN A 3 -14.76 10.06 13.64
C ASN A 3 -15.42 9.79 12.26
N ASP A 4 -16.68 10.19 12.09
CA ASP A 4 -17.47 10.00 10.87
C ASP A 4 -16.85 10.71 9.65
N VAL A 5 -16.23 11.87 9.85
CA VAL A 5 -15.60 12.63 8.75
C VAL A 5 -14.41 11.84 8.21
N ASP A 6 -13.56 11.32 9.09
CA ASP A 6 -12.43 10.45 8.73
C ASP A 6 -12.92 9.19 8.01
N ALA A 7 -13.94 8.52 8.54
CA ALA A 7 -14.51 7.33 7.91
C ALA A 7 -15.02 7.59 6.48
N LEU A 8 -15.73 8.70 6.24
CA LEU A 8 -16.24 9.06 4.92
C LEU A 8 -15.13 9.44 3.94
N LEU A 9 -14.08 10.12 4.41
CA LEU A 9 -12.91 10.46 3.59
C LEU A 9 -12.13 9.20 3.18
N GLN A 10 -11.90 8.27 4.11
CA GLN A 10 -11.22 7.01 3.78
C GLN A 10 -12.07 6.11 2.87
N MET A 11 -13.40 6.12 3.03
CA MET A 11 -14.30 5.40 2.13
C MET A 11 -14.26 5.97 0.71
N ARG A 12 -14.20 7.30 0.56
CA ARG A 12 -14.03 7.93 -0.75
C ARG A 12 -12.70 7.51 -1.39
N ARG A 13 -11.60 7.56 -0.63
CA ARG A 13 -10.28 7.09 -1.08
C ARG A 13 -10.31 5.63 -1.54
N LEU A 14 -10.95 4.74 -0.78
CA LEU A 14 -11.11 3.33 -1.18
C LEU A 14 -11.82 3.18 -2.53
N ILE A 15 -12.88 3.97 -2.76
CA ILE A 15 -13.64 3.91 -4.02
C ILE A 15 -12.76 4.32 -5.22
N ASP A 16 -11.81 5.23 -5.04
CA ASP A 16 -10.92 5.68 -6.12
C ASP A 16 -9.99 4.56 -6.65
N PHE A 17 -9.73 3.51 -5.84
CA PHE A 17 -9.00 2.30 -6.24
C PHE A 17 -9.85 1.24 -6.95
N LEU A 18 -11.18 1.28 -6.80
CA LEU A 18 -12.06 0.21 -7.23
C LEU A 18 -12.67 0.48 -8.61
N PRO A 19 -12.83 -0.56 -9.45
CA PRO A 19 -13.59 -0.43 -10.69
C PRO A 19 -15.07 -0.17 -10.38
N SER A 20 -15.77 0.49 -11.31
CA SER A 20 -17.20 0.82 -11.13
C SER A 20 -18.09 -0.42 -11.11
N ASN A 21 -17.65 -1.52 -11.71
CA ASN A 21 -18.33 -2.81 -11.75
C ASN A 21 -17.32 -3.92 -12.09
N ASN A 22 -17.80 -5.16 -12.25
CA ASN A 22 -16.97 -6.33 -12.51
C ASN A 22 -16.57 -6.51 -13.99
N THR A 23 -17.07 -5.69 -14.91
CA THR A 23 -16.73 -5.73 -16.34
C THR A 23 -15.78 -4.61 -16.76
N ASP A 24 -15.76 -3.51 -16.02
CA ASP A 24 -14.88 -2.38 -16.26
C ASP A 24 -13.47 -2.64 -15.72
N GLY A 25 -12.47 -2.02 -16.35
CA GLY A 25 -11.09 -2.05 -15.88
C GLY A 25 -10.87 -1.22 -14.61
N VAL A 26 -9.69 -1.38 -14.00
CA VAL A 26 -9.29 -0.53 -12.87
C VAL A 26 -9.19 0.95 -13.31
N PRO A 27 -9.53 1.91 -12.44
CA PRO A 27 -9.34 3.32 -12.73
C PRO A 27 -7.86 3.64 -12.99
N GLU A 28 -7.59 4.50 -13.98
CA GLU A 28 -6.25 5.01 -14.28
C GLU A 28 -6.13 6.46 -13.78
N TRP A 29 -5.01 6.76 -13.10
CA TRP A 29 -4.71 8.08 -12.57
C TRP A 29 -3.34 8.55 -13.06
N PRO A 30 -3.14 9.86 -13.27
CA PRO A 30 -1.81 10.37 -13.55
C PRO A 30 -0.92 10.19 -12.31
N SER A 31 0.14 9.39 -12.45
CA SER A 31 1.18 9.24 -11.43
C SER A 31 2.32 10.21 -11.70
N PHE A 32 2.91 10.74 -10.63
CA PHE A 32 4.13 11.55 -10.70
C PHE A 32 5.40 10.76 -10.40
N ASP A 33 5.28 9.45 -10.14
CA ASP A 33 6.41 8.57 -9.85
C ASP A 33 7.13 8.11 -11.13
N ASP A 34 8.44 7.85 -11.01
CA ASP A 34 9.25 7.37 -12.12
C ASP A 34 9.21 5.83 -12.19
N ILE A 35 8.75 5.30 -13.32
CA ILE A 35 8.68 3.86 -13.60
C ILE A 35 10.08 3.20 -13.51
N GLY A 36 11.15 3.97 -13.78
CA GLY A 36 12.53 3.51 -13.69
C GLY A 36 13.18 3.68 -12.32
N ARG A 37 12.45 4.10 -11.28
CA ARG A 37 12.99 4.38 -9.95
C ARG A 37 13.69 3.15 -9.38
N VAL A 38 14.93 3.35 -8.92
CA VAL A 38 15.71 2.34 -8.19
C VAL A 38 15.89 2.82 -6.77
N ASP A 39 15.50 1.99 -5.81
CA ASP A 39 15.70 2.27 -4.39
C ASP A 39 16.78 1.35 -3.80
N MET A 40 17.98 1.91 -3.64
CA MET A 40 19.15 1.20 -3.10
C MET A 40 18.97 0.78 -1.64
N SER A 41 18.02 1.35 -0.89
CA SER A 41 17.80 0.98 0.50
C SER A 41 17.27 -0.46 0.65
N LEU A 42 16.60 -0.98 -0.39
CA LEU A 42 16.06 -2.34 -0.41
C LEU A 42 17.15 -3.42 -0.40
N ASP A 43 18.36 -3.12 -0.89
CA ASP A 43 19.51 -4.04 -0.85
C ASP A 43 19.94 -4.38 0.59
N THR A 44 19.58 -3.53 1.55
CA THR A 44 19.93 -3.68 2.97
C THR A 44 18.74 -4.01 3.87
N LEU A 45 17.54 -4.18 3.30
CA LEU A 45 16.31 -4.42 4.07
C LEU A 45 16.33 -5.77 4.78
N ILE A 46 16.85 -6.80 4.12
CA ILE A 46 16.90 -8.16 4.65
C ILE A 46 18.07 -8.26 5.65
N PRO A 47 17.83 -8.59 6.92
CA PRO A 47 18.92 -8.74 7.88
C PRO A 47 19.77 -9.98 7.60
N ASP A 48 21.08 -9.90 7.84
CA ASP A 48 22.01 -11.03 7.70
C ASP A 48 21.67 -12.21 8.63
N ASN A 49 21.06 -11.92 9.79
CA ASN A 49 20.65 -12.93 10.75
C ASN A 49 19.26 -13.48 10.37
N PRO A 50 19.12 -14.77 10.04
CA PRO A 50 17.85 -15.36 9.60
C PRO A 50 16.76 -15.36 10.69
N ASN A 51 17.13 -15.17 11.96
CA ASN A 51 16.18 -15.09 13.07
C ASN A 51 15.72 -13.65 13.37
N LYS A 52 16.24 -12.65 12.65
CA LYS A 52 15.86 -11.25 12.83
C LYS A 52 14.76 -10.88 11.81
N PRO A 53 13.57 -10.46 12.26
CA PRO A 53 12.51 -10.01 11.36
C PRO A 53 12.84 -8.63 10.77
N TYR A 54 12.11 -8.28 9.72
CA TYR A 54 12.06 -6.95 9.11
C TYR A 54 10.60 -6.56 8.84
N ASP A 55 10.35 -5.28 8.52
CA ASP A 55 9.01 -4.78 8.24
C ASP A 55 8.69 -4.90 6.75
N MET A 56 7.71 -5.74 6.40
CA MET A 56 7.24 -5.89 5.02
C MET A 56 6.58 -4.62 4.49
N LYS A 57 6.03 -3.75 5.36
CA LYS A 57 5.41 -2.50 4.93
C LYS A 57 6.44 -1.55 4.34
N GLU A 58 7.69 -1.58 4.82
CA GLU A 58 8.77 -0.77 4.25
C GLU A 58 9.03 -1.12 2.79
N LEU A 59 9.01 -2.41 2.43
CA LEU A 59 9.12 -2.86 1.05
C LEU A 59 7.92 -2.37 0.22
N ILE A 60 6.71 -2.57 0.72
CA ILE A 60 5.48 -2.19 0.02
C ILE A 60 5.50 -0.69 -0.31
N LEU A 61 5.73 0.16 0.69
CA LEU A 61 5.75 1.63 0.53
C LEU A 61 6.84 2.13 -0.42
N LYS A 62 7.91 1.38 -0.63
CA LYS A 62 8.97 1.74 -1.58
C LYS A 62 8.71 1.24 -2.99
N VAL A 63 7.79 0.29 -3.17
CA VAL A 63 7.45 -0.30 -4.47
C VAL A 63 6.22 0.34 -5.08
N VAL A 64 5.21 0.65 -4.26
CA VAL A 64 3.99 1.31 -4.74
C VAL A 64 4.25 2.75 -5.15
N ASP A 65 3.44 3.24 -6.09
CA ASP A 65 3.50 4.60 -6.59
C ASP A 65 3.30 5.61 -5.45
N GLU A 66 4.17 6.61 -5.37
CA GLU A 66 4.09 7.71 -4.40
C GLU A 66 4.11 7.27 -2.92
N GLY A 67 4.40 5.99 -2.66
CA GLY A 67 4.29 5.37 -1.35
C GLY A 67 2.86 5.32 -0.80
N ASP A 68 1.85 5.43 -1.65
CA ASP A 68 0.45 5.38 -1.23
C ASP A 68 -0.06 3.93 -1.21
N PHE A 69 -0.35 3.42 -0.01
CA PHE A 69 -0.92 2.08 0.19
C PHE A 69 -2.18 2.19 1.06
N PHE A 70 -3.27 1.57 0.61
CA PHE A 70 -4.51 1.47 1.37
C PHE A 70 -4.62 0.10 2.03
N GLU A 71 -4.18 0.00 3.28
CA GLU A 71 -4.18 -1.26 4.02
C GLU A 71 -5.59 -1.67 4.48
N ILE A 72 -5.92 -2.93 4.23
CA ILE A 72 -7.17 -3.55 4.66
C ILE A 72 -6.92 -4.38 5.91
N SER A 73 -7.77 -4.20 6.91
CA SER A 73 -7.74 -4.97 8.17
C SER A 73 -6.44 -4.84 8.97
N GLU A 74 -5.79 -3.68 8.94
CA GLU A 74 -4.50 -3.42 9.63
C GLU A 74 -4.43 -3.90 11.10
N THR A 75 -5.53 -3.83 11.83
CA THR A 75 -5.58 -4.20 13.26
C THR A 75 -5.86 -5.69 13.50
N PHE A 76 -6.17 -6.46 12.46
CA PHE A 76 -6.55 -7.86 12.53
C PHE A 76 -5.56 -8.74 11.74
N ALA A 77 -5.16 -9.89 12.33
CA ALA A 77 -4.26 -10.85 11.68
C ALA A 77 -2.96 -10.24 11.09
N LYS A 78 -2.23 -9.45 11.90
CA LYS A 78 -1.01 -8.70 11.51
C LYS A 78 0.17 -9.54 11.00
N ASN A 79 0.06 -10.86 10.98
CA ASN A 79 1.04 -11.76 10.36
C ASN A 79 0.95 -11.79 8.83
N ILE A 80 -0.09 -11.20 8.24
CA ILE A 80 -0.23 -10.98 6.80
C ILE A 80 -0.65 -9.53 6.54
N VAL A 81 -0.12 -8.92 5.48
CA VAL A 81 -0.47 -7.57 5.05
C VAL A 81 -1.25 -7.67 3.75
N THR A 82 -2.40 -6.98 3.68
CA THR A 82 -3.27 -6.94 2.49
C THR A 82 -3.76 -5.52 2.27
N GLY A 83 -3.84 -5.07 1.03
CA GLY A 83 -4.28 -3.72 0.70
C GLY A 83 -4.21 -3.44 -0.80
N PHE A 84 -4.50 -2.19 -1.16
CA PHE A 84 -4.39 -1.66 -2.51
C PHE A 84 -3.17 -0.76 -2.63
#